data_AF-A0A258S916-F1
#
_entry.id   AF-A0A258S916-F1
#
_cell.length_a   1.000
_cell.length_b   1.000
_cell.length_c   1.000
_cell.angle_alpha   90.00
_cell.angle_beta   90.00
_cell.angle_gamma   90.00
#
_symmetry.space_group_name_H-M   'P 1'
#
loop_
_entity.id
_entity.type
_entity.pdbx_description
1 polymer ?
#
loop_
_entity_poly.entity_id
_entity_poly.type
_entity_poly.pdbx_seq_one_letter_code
_entity_poly.pdbx_strand_id
1 'polypeptide(L)'
;MATNHPDIDWVATPRISGNQSEIVTRANIAATIGFRLVVRDKDHHHAATTIDYACNPTRTLADLLLRFRDIDDIEHVVDEINAVDFFTETPGLPHSLDHQTNWIADPDLAHRAFGSDVFTAFLPIYVRQLRRLSALLVSPDFYSEVVEEGADDVVRSNGYEVRMEWGRASAPQAETYFERHHGSAQAVVRSAAQNVLTKLDDVTVRHHLFETGFARRGDLFSMRCRLPHDRELSVYAKDHNRLRFEVSRKKAGRYLAPVPPGPSGRLLAIMTSEREALLTALQWRVVGELLSEHPVPLVGDLLSLVTLTASACDKSGSSFRATISALLADGGISETESNAALIVALVRSGVLERTTLRRRDHGMPKRFALRGAYFSAFEAILDALSTSDGD
;
A
#
# COMPACT_ATOMS: atom_id res chain seq x y z
N MET A 1 -16.22 12.64 17.46
CA MET A 1 -15.13 13.64 17.58
C MET A 1 -13.96 13.06 16.79
N ALA A 2 -13.62 13.65 15.65
CA ALA A 2 -12.42 13.25 14.92
C ALA A 2 -11.21 13.60 15.78
N THR A 3 -10.46 12.60 16.22
CA THR A 3 -9.16 12.80 16.86
C THR A 3 -8.18 13.20 15.77
N ASN A 4 -8.00 14.51 15.57
CA ASN A 4 -6.88 15.01 14.78
C ASN A 4 -5.59 14.54 15.47
N HIS A 5 -4.97 13.51 14.90
CA HIS A 5 -3.64 13.10 15.31
C HIS A 5 -2.66 14.07 14.63
N PRO A 6 -1.92 14.90 15.38
CA PRO A 6 -1.04 15.91 14.81
C PRO A 6 0.10 15.32 13.96
N ASP A 7 0.42 14.04 14.15
CA ASP A 7 1.37 13.30 13.30
C ASP A 7 0.75 12.82 11.97
N ILE A 8 -0.58 12.85 11.85
CA ILE A 8 -1.35 12.49 10.65
C ILE A 8 -1.78 13.74 9.88
N ASP A 9 -1.79 14.94 10.48
CA ASP A 9 -2.15 16.19 9.76
C ASP A 9 -1.17 16.54 8.61
N TRP A 10 0.04 15.97 8.59
CA TRP A 10 0.99 16.02 7.46
C TRP A 10 0.54 15.21 6.22
N VAL A 11 -0.47 14.36 6.36
CA VAL A 11 -1.03 13.51 5.31
C VAL A 11 -1.94 14.29 4.36
N ALA A 12 -2.45 15.44 4.80
CA ALA A 12 -3.17 16.37 3.94
C ALA A 12 -2.19 17.29 3.19
N THR A 13 -1.80 16.86 1.99
CA THR A 13 -1.28 17.66 0.86
C THR A 13 0.06 18.40 1.07
N PRO A 14 1.11 18.15 0.25
CA PRO A 14 2.27 19.03 0.18
C PRO A 14 1.90 20.40 -0.40
N ARG A 15 2.42 21.49 0.19
CA ARG A 15 2.57 22.77 -0.51
C ARG A 15 3.91 22.77 -1.26
N ILE A 16 3.83 23.14 -2.52
CA ILE A 16 4.88 23.16 -3.55
C ILE A 16 6.05 24.08 -3.16
N SER A 17 7.28 23.56 -3.25
CA SER A 17 8.45 24.37 -3.63
C SER A 17 9.56 23.52 -4.29
N GLY A 18 9.72 23.69 -5.62
CA GLY A 18 11.00 23.58 -6.37
C GLY A 18 11.64 22.19 -6.59
N ASN A 19 11.67 21.75 -7.86
CA ASN A 19 12.65 20.86 -8.54
C ASN A 19 13.33 19.69 -7.79
N GLN A 20 12.76 19.18 -6.70
CA GLN A 20 13.09 17.88 -6.13
C GLN A 20 11.95 16.92 -6.47
N SER A 21 12.28 15.63 -6.70
CA SER A 21 11.31 14.54 -6.84
C SER A 21 10.15 14.74 -5.86
N GLU A 22 8.95 15.02 -6.36
CA GLU A 22 7.82 15.37 -5.50
C GLU A 22 7.48 14.17 -4.59
N ILE A 23 7.74 14.30 -3.30
CA ILE A 23 7.32 13.33 -2.29
C ILE A 23 5.85 13.61 -2.01
N VAL A 24 4.96 12.96 -2.74
CA VAL A 24 3.53 13.00 -2.46
C VAL A 24 3.20 11.88 -1.47
N THR A 25 3.05 12.24 -0.20
CA THR A 25 2.54 11.34 0.83
C THR A 25 1.01 11.37 0.79
N ARG A 26 0.37 10.24 0.48
CA ARG A 26 -1.09 10.05 0.59
C ARG A 26 -1.33 8.85 1.48
N ALA A 27 -1.63 9.08 2.74
CA ALA A 27 -1.86 8.00 3.67
C ALA A 27 -3.29 7.51 3.54
N ASN A 28 -3.41 6.27 3.08
CA ASN A 28 -4.61 5.48 3.25
C ASN A 28 -4.37 4.59 4.46
N ILE A 29 -5.13 4.82 5.52
CA ILE A 29 -5.01 4.06 6.76
C ILE A 29 -6.18 3.10 6.86
N ALA A 30 -6.00 1.88 6.37
CA ALA A 30 -7.04 0.85 6.41
C ALA A 30 -6.83 -0.16 7.54
N ALA A 31 -7.88 -0.90 7.89
CA ALA A 31 -7.77 -2.07 8.76
C ALA A 31 -8.33 -3.34 8.11
N THR A 32 -7.50 -4.36 7.87
CA THR A 32 -7.96 -5.71 7.50
C THR A 32 -8.24 -6.49 8.78
N ILE A 33 -9.46 -7.00 8.93
CA ILE A 33 -9.93 -7.61 10.17
C ILE A 33 -10.64 -8.92 9.86
N GLY A 34 -10.23 -10.01 10.52
CA GLY A 34 -11.06 -11.21 10.58
C GLY A 34 -12.15 -11.04 11.64
N PHE A 35 -13.33 -11.60 11.48
CA PHE A 35 -14.25 -11.69 12.61
C PHE A 35 -15.09 -12.95 12.60
N ARG A 36 -15.56 -13.29 13.79
CA ARG A 36 -16.41 -14.44 14.06
C ARG A 36 -17.78 -13.99 14.51
N LEU A 37 -18.82 -14.41 13.79
CA LEU A 37 -20.22 -14.18 14.13
C LEU A 37 -20.86 -15.48 14.61
N VAL A 38 -21.56 -15.43 15.75
CA VAL A 38 -22.34 -16.55 16.28
C VAL A 38 -23.80 -16.33 15.94
N VAL A 39 -24.42 -17.34 15.34
CA VAL A 39 -25.81 -17.36 14.89
C VAL A 39 -26.57 -18.40 15.71
N ARG A 40 -27.69 -17.99 16.32
CA ARG A 40 -28.53 -18.87 17.15
C ARG A 40 -30.00 -18.74 16.82
N ASP A 41 -30.72 -19.83 17.01
CA ASP A 41 -32.18 -19.82 17.11
C ASP A 41 -32.61 -19.28 18.49
N LYS A 42 -33.76 -18.61 18.55
CA LYS A 42 -34.34 -17.95 19.73
C LYS A 42 -34.38 -18.83 20.97
N ASP A 43 -34.80 -20.08 20.80
CA ASP A 43 -34.98 -21.01 21.92
C ASP A 43 -33.69 -21.75 22.31
N HIS A 44 -32.56 -21.44 21.67
CA HIS A 44 -31.24 -22.04 21.94
C HIS A 44 -31.21 -23.58 21.84
N HIS A 45 -32.23 -24.19 21.26
CA HIS A 45 -32.38 -25.65 21.14
C HIS A 45 -31.53 -26.25 20.02
N HIS A 46 -31.09 -25.44 19.05
CA HIS A 46 -30.25 -25.85 17.94
C HIS A 46 -28.79 -25.38 18.08
N ALA A 47 -27.87 -26.09 17.41
CA ALA A 47 -26.45 -25.79 17.44
C ALA A 47 -26.15 -24.39 16.88
N ALA A 48 -25.25 -23.65 17.53
CA ALA A 48 -24.85 -22.34 17.07
C ALA A 48 -24.00 -22.45 15.79
N THR A 49 -24.38 -21.73 14.74
CA THR A 49 -23.56 -21.62 13.52
C THR A 49 -22.58 -20.48 13.70
N THR A 50 -21.33 -20.71 13.29
CA THR A 50 -20.28 -19.70 13.34
C THR A 50 -19.94 -19.28 11.90
N ILE A 51 -20.02 -17.98 11.61
CA ILE A 51 -19.57 -17.42 10.33
C ILE A 51 -18.23 -16.73 10.57
N ASP A 52 -17.18 -17.23 9.94
CA ASP A 52 -15.85 -16.63 9.96
C ASP A 52 -15.67 -15.80 8.68
N TYR A 53 -15.46 -14.49 8.85
CA TYR A 53 -15.21 -13.56 7.76
C TYR A 53 -13.74 -13.18 7.69
N ALA A 54 -13.20 -13.14 6.48
CA ALA A 54 -11.91 -12.52 6.17
C ALA A 54 -12.17 -11.17 5.50
N CYS A 55 -12.38 -10.11 6.30
CA CYS A 55 -12.74 -8.81 5.79
C CYS A 55 -11.52 -7.96 5.44
N ASN A 56 -11.53 -7.44 4.21
CA ASN A 56 -10.52 -6.52 3.72
C ASN A 56 -11.19 -5.24 3.18
N PRO A 57 -11.43 -4.24 4.04
CA PRO A 57 -12.02 -2.97 3.64
C PRO A 57 -11.22 -2.24 2.56
N THR A 58 -9.89 -2.36 2.55
CA THR A 58 -9.06 -1.76 1.48
C THR A 58 -9.42 -2.34 0.13
N ARG A 59 -9.44 -3.67 0.03
CA ARG A 59 -9.70 -4.37 -1.23
C ARG A 59 -11.10 -4.07 -1.72
N THR A 60 -12.08 -4.10 -0.83
CA THR A 60 -13.47 -3.76 -1.18
C THR A 60 -13.57 -2.31 -1.64
N LEU A 61 -12.93 -1.36 -0.95
CA LEU A 61 -12.92 0.03 -1.37
C LEU A 61 -12.22 0.22 -2.73
N ALA A 62 -11.07 -0.42 -2.94
CA ALA A 62 -10.35 -0.36 -4.21
C ALA A 62 -11.20 -0.88 -5.38
N ASP A 63 -11.97 -1.94 -5.14
CA ASP A 63 -12.93 -2.48 -6.10
C ASP A 63 -14.05 -1.51 -6.44
N LEU A 64 -14.69 -0.96 -5.41
CA LEU A 64 -15.80 -0.02 -5.55
C LEU A 64 -15.34 1.27 -6.26
N LEU A 65 -14.17 1.80 -5.91
CA LEU A 65 -13.58 2.95 -6.58
C LEU A 65 -13.29 2.67 -8.06
N LEU A 66 -12.81 1.47 -8.41
CA LEU A 66 -12.59 1.10 -9.80
C LEU A 66 -13.90 1.00 -10.57
N ARG A 67 -14.91 0.35 -9.98
CA ARG A 67 -16.22 0.12 -10.60
C ARG A 67 -16.99 1.42 -10.84
N PHE A 68 -16.92 2.36 -9.90
CA PHE A 68 -17.71 3.59 -9.91
C PHE A 68 -16.89 4.84 -10.21
N ARG A 69 -15.67 4.69 -10.77
CA ARG A 69 -14.75 5.82 -11.03
C ARG A 69 -15.32 6.95 -11.89
N ASP A 70 -16.30 6.62 -12.74
CA ASP A 70 -16.91 7.52 -13.72
C ASP A 70 -18.22 8.15 -13.17
N ILE A 71 -18.49 7.99 -11.86
CA ILE A 71 -19.65 8.55 -11.16
C ILE A 71 -19.18 9.69 -10.25
N ASP A 72 -19.92 10.80 -10.23
CA ASP A 72 -19.56 11.99 -9.43
C ASP A 72 -19.76 11.80 -7.92
N ASP A 73 -20.82 11.10 -7.50
CA ASP A 73 -21.14 10.83 -6.09
C ASP A 73 -20.93 9.35 -5.73
N ILE A 74 -19.67 8.95 -5.68
CA ILE A 74 -19.27 7.56 -5.39
C ILE A 74 -19.72 7.14 -3.99
N GLU A 75 -19.59 8.02 -2.98
CA GLU A 75 -19.95 7.70 -1.59
C GLU A 75 -21.43 7.31 -1.49
N HIS A 76 -22.31 8.12 -2.08
CA HIS A 76 -23.75 7.85 -2.06
C HIS A 76 -24.10 6.53 -2.76
N VAL A 77 -23.58 6.31 -3.98
CA VAL A 77 -23.82 5.05 -4.70
C VAL A 77 -23.32 3.85 -3.89
N VAL A 78 -22.14 3.96 -3.28
CA VAL A 78 -21.55 2.90 -2.46
C VAL A 78 -22.35 2.61 -1.19
N ASP A 79 -23.01 3.61 -0.57
CA ASP A 79 -23.91 3.38 0.59
C ASP A 79 -25.24 2.72 0.18
N GLU A 80 -25.72 3.00 -1.03
CA GLU A 80 -27.03 2.55 -1.52
C GLU A 80 -27.03 1.20 -2.25
N ILE A 81 -25.90 0.79 -2.84
CA ILE A 81 -25.84 -0.52 -3.51
C ILE A 81 -26.19 -1.66 -2.55
N ASN A 82 -26.79 -2.72 -3.09
CA ASN A 82 -27.12 -3.89 -2.30
C ASN A 82 -25.85 -4.63 -1.83
N ALA A 83 -25.97 -5.40 -0.74
CA ALA A 83 -24.82 -5.98 -0.08
C ALA A 83 -24.08 -7.02 -0.93
N VAL A 84 -24.78 -7.75 -1.81
CA VAL A 84 -24.15 -8.75 -2.68
C VAL A 84 -23.28 -8.03 -3.71
N ASP A 85 -23.82 -7.01 -4.36
CA ASP A 85 -23.06 -6.22 -5.35
C ASP A 85 -21.91 -5.46 -4.70
N PHE A 86 -22.07 -5.00 -3.46
CA PHE A 86 -21.02 -4.33 -2.68
C PHE A 86 -19.77 -5.19 -2.49
N PHE A 87 -19.93 -6.50 -2.25
CA PHE A 87 -18.83 -7.44 -2.03
C PHE A 87 -18.45 -8.26 -3.27
N THR A 88 -19.17 -8.11 -4.38
CA THR A 88 -18.82 -8.76 -5.64
C THR A 88 -17.47 -8.22 -6.11
N GLU A 89 -16.58 -9.08 -6.59
CA GLU A 89 -15.26 -8.65 -7.09
C GLU A 89 -15.36 -8.19 -8.56
N THR A 90 -14.76 -7.05 -8.87
CA THR A 90 -14.62 -6.52 -10.23
C THR A 90 -13.40 -7.17 -10.90
N PRO A 91 -13.56 -7.80 -12.08
CA PRO A 91 -12.44 -8.29 -12.87
C PRO A 91 -11.49 -7.14 -13.23
N GLY A 92 -10.17 -7.40 -13.18
CA GLY A 92 -9.17 -6.43 -13.63
C GLY A 92 -8.71 -5.41 -12.57
N LEU A 93 -8.94 -5.70 -11.28
CA LEU A 93 -8.30 -4.95 -10.19
C LEU A 93 -6.78 -4.86 -10.40
N PRO A 94 -6.17 -3.65 -10.29
CA PRO A 94 -4.73 -3.50 -10.36
C PRO A 94 -4.03 -4.33 -9.27
N HIS A 95 -3.07 -5.14 -9.70
CA HIS A 95 -2.23 -5.91 -8.79
C HIS A 95 -1.02 -5.09 -8.36
N SER A 96 -0.69 -5.13 -7.06
CA SER A 96 0.62 -4.70 -6.59
C SER A 96 1.71 -5.66 -7.05
N LEU A 97 2.99 -5.29 -6.85
CA LEU A 97 4.12 -6.11 -7.27
C LEU A 97 4.09 -7.52 -6.66
N ASP A 98 3.61 -7.66 -5.42
CA ASP A 98 3.38 -8.93 -4.72
C ASP A 98 2.12 -9.69 -5.19
N HIS A 99 1.53 -9.26 -6.31
CA HIS A 99 0.30 -9.77 -6.91
C HIS A 99 -0.97 -9.62 -6.06
N GLN A 100 -0.92 -8.87 -4.96
CA GLN A 100 -2.08 -8.62 -4.12
C GLN A 100 -2.95 -7.48 -4.66
N THR A 101 -4.22 -7.46 -4.24
CA THR A 101 -5.20 -6.39 -4.56
C THR A 101 -5.56 -5.56 -3.32
N ASN A 102 -4.82 -5.74 -2.22
CA ASN A 102 -5.02 -5.04 -0.95
C ASN A 102 -4.39 -3.63 -0.97
N TRP A 103 -4.75 -2.78 -1.93
CA TRP A 103 -4.27 -1.39 -2.03
C TRP A 103 -5.21 -0.52 -2.87
N ILE A 104 -5.18 0.79 -2.64
CA ILE A 104 -5.99 1.76 -3.40
C ILE A 104 -5.14 2.36 -4.52
N ALA A 105 -5.37 1.95 -5.77
CA ALA A 105 -4.55 2.36 -6.91
C ALA A 105 -4.57 3.88 -7.16
N ASP A 106 -5.74 4.52 -7.04
CA ASP A 106 -5.91 5.98 -7.15
C ASP A 106 -6.37 6.58 -5.81
N PRO A 107 -5.43 7.03 -4.95
CA PRO A 107 -5.77 7.68 -3.69
C PRO A 107 -6.52 9.01 -3.87
N ASP A 108 -6.32 9.74 -4.97
CA ASP A 108 -7.04 11.01 -5.16
C ASP A 108 -8.52 10.77 -5.33
N LEU A 109 -8.88 9.75 -6.11
CA LEU A 109 -10.27 9.36 -6.27
C LEU A 109 -10.89 8.97 -4.92
N ALA A 110 -10.17 8.20 -4.11
CA ALA A 110 -10.62 7.83 -2.77
C ALA A 110 -10.83 9.07 -1.88
N HIS A 111 -9.89 10.02 -1.89
CA HIS A 111 -10.00 11.24 -1.10
C HIS A 111 -11.10 12.19 -1.59
N ARG A 112 -11.34 12.27 -2.89
CA ARG A 112 -12.46 13.03 -3.45
C ARG A 112 -13.80 12.42 -3.04
N ALA A 113 -13.90 11.08 -3.05
CA ALA A 113 -15.12 10.37 -2.71
C ALA A 113 -15.42 10.36 -1.21
N PHE A 114 -14.42 10.12 -0.36
CA PHE A 114 -14.62 9.82 1.08
C PHE A 114 -13.90 10.80 2.02
N GLY A 115 -13.28 11.86 1.49
CA GLY A 115 -12.58 12.88 2.26
C GLY A 115 -11.13 12.54 2.65
N SER A 116 -10.55 13.34 3.54
CA SER A 116 -9.12 13.21 3.93
C SER A 116 -8.82 11.92 4.69
N ASP A 117 -9.75 11.46 5.52
CA ASP A 117 -9.68 10.15 6.18
C ASP A 117 -10.73 9.20 5.60
N VAL A 118 -10.36 8.63 4.46
CA VAL A 118 -11.17 7.72 3.65
C VAL A 118 -11.80 6.59 4.48
N PHE A 119 -11.05 6.00 5.41
CA PHE A 119 -11.56 4.86 6.19
C PHE A 119 -12.46 5.27 7.35
N THR A 120 -12.30 6.47 7.90
CA THR A 120 -13.27 6.99 8.86
C THR A 120 -14.67 7.15 8.23
N ALA A 121 -14.75 7.57 6.97
CA ALA A 121 -16.01 7.65 6.23
C ALA A 121 -16.49 6.29 5.71
N PHE A 122 -15.59 5.46 5.18
CA PHE A 122 -15.94 4.20 4.52
C PHE A 122 -16.29 3.05 5.49
N LEU A 123 -15.63 2.95 6.66
CA LEU A 123 -15.85 1.83 7.59
C LEU A 123 -17.30 1.69 8.09
N PRO A 124 -18.03 2.77 8.41
CA PRO A 124 -19.46 2.69 8.72
C PRO A 124 -20.31 2.06 7.61
N ILE A 125 -20.03 2.41 6.35
CA ILE A 125 -20.71 1.84 5.18
C ILE A 125 -20.37 0.36 5.05
N TYR A 126 -19.08 0.03 5.12
CA TYR A 126 -18.58 -1.35 5.07
C TYR A 126 -19.25 -2.26 6.11
N VAL A 127 -19.31 -1.81 7.37
CA VAL A 127 -19.94 -2.57 8.47
C VAL A 127 -21.44 -2.76 8.22
N ARG A 128 -22.14 -1.73 7.74
CA ARG A 128 -23.57 -1.81 7.42
C ARG A 128 -23.84 -2.84 6.31
N GLN A 129 -23.03 -2.83 5.26
CA GLN A 129 -23.17 -3.76 4.13
C GLN A 129 -22.82 -5.19 4.55
N LEU A 130 -21.81 -5.37 5.39
CA LEU A 130 -21.44 -6.67 5.95
C LEU A 130 -22.54 -7.27 6.83
N ARG A 131 -23.25 -6.44 7.60
CA ARG A 131 -24.44 -6.86 8.37
C ARG A 131 -25.57 -7.31 7.45
N ARG A 132 -25.86 -6.52 6.41
CA ARG A 132 -26.84 -6.88 5.37
C ARG A 132 -26.47 -8.20 4.68
N LEU A 133 -25.20 -8.39 4.29
CA LEU A 133 -24.73 -9.65 3.71
C LEU A 133 -24.89 -10.82 4.68
N SER A 134 -24.56 -10.63 5.96
CA SER A 134 -24.71 -11.67 6.99
C SER A 134 -26.17 -12.10 7.14
N ALA A 135 -27.11 -11.14 7.14
CA ALA A 135 -28.53 -11.45 7.19
C ALA A 135 -28.97 -12.28 5.97
N LEU A 136 -28.47 -11.97 4.77
CA LEU A 136 -28.79 -12.71 3.54
C LEU A 136 -28.24 -14.14 3.54
N LEU A 137 -27.04 -14.34 4.08
CA LEU A 137 -26.45 -15.67 4.16
C LEU A 137 -27.23 -16.60 5.10
N VAL A 138 -27.86 -16.04 6.14
CA VAL A 138 -28.63 -16.82 7.10
C VAL A 138 -30.10 -16.94 6.72
N SER A 139 -30.65 -15.95 6.01
CA SER A 139 -32.04 -15.96 5.52
C SER A 139 -32.14 -15.34 4.13
N PRO A 140 -31.89 -16.11 3.05
CA PRO A 140 -31.86 -15.61 1.68
C PRO A 140 -33.19 -15.02 1.19
N ASP A 141 -34.31 -15.50 1.73
CA ASP A 141 -35.67 -15.15 1.27
C ASP A 141 -36.20 -13.83 1.87
N PHE A 142 -35.48 -13.17 2.78
CA PHE A 142 -36.06 -12.09 3.62
C PHE A 142 -35.13 -10.88 3.77
N TYR A 143 -35.10 -10.03 2.74
CA TYR A 143 -34.36 -8.75 2.73
C TYR A 143 -35.00 -7.66 3.63
N SER A 144 -36.24 -7.85 4.11
CA SER A 144 -37.09 -6.75 4.61
C SER A 144 -37.32 -6.70 6.13
N GLU A 145 -36.91 -7.71 6.92
CA GLU A 145 -37.21 -7.77 8.36
C GLU A 145 -35.98 -8.02 9.23
N VAL A 146 -34.91 -7.25 9.03
CA VAL A 146 -33.84 -7.14 10.03
C VAL A 146 -34.30 -6.14 11.09
N VAL A 147 -34.59 -6.61 12.29
CA VAL A 147 -34.92 -5.77 13.44
C VAL A 147 -33.71 -5.71 14.37
N GLU A 148 -33.24 -4.51 14.69
CA GLU A 148 -32.21 -4.32 15.70
C GLU A 148 -32.82 -4.54 17.10
N GLU A 149 -32.37 -5.54 17.84
CA GLU A 149 -32.83 -5.78 19.22
C GLU A 149 -31.67 -5.89 20.21
N GLY A 150 -31.47 -4.83 20.99
CA GLY A 150 -30.28 -4.77 21.85
C GLY A 150 -29.03 -4.96 21.00
N ALA A 151 -28.06 -5.77 21.47
CA ALA A 151 -26.73 -6.04 20.87
C ALA A 151 -26.71 -6.84 19.56
N ASP A 152 -27.87 -7.32 19.11
CA ASP A 152 -27.96 -8.32 18.07
C ASP A 152 -28.82 -7.83 16.91
N ASP A 153 -28.50 -8.31 15.71
CA ASP A 153 -29.46 -8.26 14.61
C ASP A 153 -30.35 -9.49 14.70
N VAL A 154 -31.65 -9.25 14.70
CA VAL A 154 -32.66 -10.30 14.76
C VAL A 154 -33.36 -10.37 13.42
N VAL A 155 -33.25 -11.53 12.78
CA VAL A 155 -33.99 -11.85 11.56
C VAL A 155 -35.12 -12.80 11.95
N ARG A 156 -36.37 -12.39 11.67
CA ARG A 156 -37.56 -13.19 11.99
C ARG A 156 -38.18 -13.73 10.72
N SER A 157 -38.54 -15.03 10.70
CA SER A 157 -39.26 -15.63 9.58
C SER A 157 -40.01 -16.89 10.01
N ASN A 158 -41.29 -17.02 9.63
CA ASN A 158 -42.08 -18.26 9.71
C ASN A 158 -41.97 -19.06 11.02
N GLY A 159 -41.93 -18.36 12.18
CA GLY A 159 -41.81 -18.99 13.50
C GLY A 159 -40.38 -19.27 13.96
N TYR A 160 -39.37 -18.98 13.13
CA TYR A 160 -37.95 -19.01 13.46
C TYR A 160 -37.43 -17.60 13.68
N GLU A 161 -36.55 -17.44 14.64
CA GLU A 161 -35.88 -16.17 14.93
C GLU A 161 -34.39 -16.44 15.05
N VAL A 162 -33.65 -15.81 14.14
CA VAL A 162 -32.20 -15.92 14.04
C VAL A 162 -31.59 -14.69 14.67
N ARG A 163 -30.70 -14.90 15.64
CA ARG A 163 -29.95 -13.83 16.30
C ARG A 163 -28.49 -13.84 15.85
N MET A 164 -28.03 -12.71 15.31
CA MET A 164 -26.65 -12.44 14.98
C MET A 164 -25.98 -11.73 16.15
N GLU A 165 -25.18 -12.46 16.94
CA GLU A 165 -24.54 -11.94 18.17
C GLU A 165 -23.32 -11.05 17.87
N TRP A 166 -23.53 -9.84 17.37
CA TRP A 166 -22.45 -8.86 17.13
C TRP A 166 -21.72 -8.48 18.42
N GLY A 167 -22.37 -8.60 19.57
CA GLY A 167 -21.78 -8.50 20.91
C GLY A 167 -20.56 -9.40 21.15
N ARG A 168 -20.41 -10.48 20.37
CA ARG A 168 -19.28 -11.42 20.44
C ARG A 168 -18.29 -11.30 19.28
N ALA A 169 -18.48 -10.34 18.39
CA ALA A 169 -17.50 -10.04 17.35
C ALA A 169 -16.12 -9.79 17.99
N SER A 170 -15.10 -10.34 17.35
CA SER A 170 -13.71 -10.21 17.76
C SER A 170 -12.83 -10.11 16.53
N ALA A 171 -11.72 -9.38 16.64
CA ALA A 171 -10.73 -9.26 15.59
C ALA A 171 -9.47 -10.04 15.98
N PRO A 172 -9.25 -11.27 15.45
CA PRO A 172 -8.07 -12.05 15.74
C PRO A 172 -6.86 -11.32 15.17
N GLN A 173 -6.81 -11.07 13.87
CA GLN A 173 -5.78 -10.24 13.27
C GLN A 173 -6.29 -8.85 12.94
N ALA A 174 -5.39 -7.88 13.04
CA ALA A 174 -5.58 -6.53 12.54
C ALA A 174 -4.27 -6.04 11.93
N GLU A 175 -4.38 -5.29 10.84
CA GLU A 175 -3.25 -4.59 10.25
C GLU A 175 -3.66 -3.15 9.99
N THR A 176 -2.69 -2.25 9.94
CA THR A 176 -2.89 -0.89 9.50
C THR A 176 -1.67 -0.47 8.73
N TYR A 177 -1.87 0.25 7.64
CA TYR A 177 -0.77 0.68 6.81
C TYR A 177 -0.80 2.17 6.52
N PHE A 178 0.35 2.63 6.06
CA PHE A 178 0.62 3.94 5.54
C PHE A 178 1.37 3.74 4.21
N GLU A 179 1.07 4.57 3.22
CA GLU A 179 1.69 4.50 1.90
C GLU A 179 2.27 5.86 1.49
N ARG A 180 3.35 5.80 0.73
CA ARG A 180 4.08 6.98 0.27
C ARG A 180 4.57 6.77 -1.15
N HIS A 181 4.46 7.80 -2.00
CA HIS A 181 5.13 7.78 -3.29
C HIS A 181 6.62 8.08 -3.16
N HIS A 182 7.43 7.30 -3.86
CA HIS A 182 8.87 7.44 -3.91
C HIS A 182 9.37 7.12 -5.33
N GLY A 183 10.27 7.92 -5.91
CA GLY A 183 10.71 7.75 -7.30
C GLY A 183 11.41 6.42 -7.61
N SER A 184 11.84 5.69 -6.58
CA SER A 184 12.39 4.32 -6.68
C SER A 184 12.13 3.55 -5.39
N ALA A 185 10.90 3.07 -5.21
CA ALA A 185 10.47 2.45 -3.94
C ALA A 185 11.22 1.14 -3.67
N GLN A 186 11.39 0.29 -4.69
CA GLN A 186 12.09 -1.00 -4.56
C GLN A 186 13.55 -0.82 -4.12
N ALA A 187 14.27 0.15 -4.71
CA ALA A 187 15.66 0.41 -4.37
C ALA A 187 15.81 0.91 -2.93
N VAL A 188 14.90 1.77 -2.46
CA VAL A 188 14.90 2.25 -1.07
C VAL A 188 14.74 1.10 -0.09
N VAL A 189 13.74 0.23 -0.31
CA VAL A 189 13.51 -0.91 0.61
C VAL A 189 14.72 -1.84 0.60
N ARG A 190 15.32 -2.09 -0.56
CA ARG A 190 16.53 -2.93 -0.66
C ARG A 190 17.70 -2.33 0.13
N SER A 191 17.99 -1.05 -0.07
CA SER A 191 19.08 -0.37 0.63
C SER A 191 18.84 -0.34 2.15
N ALA A 192 17.62 -0.02 2.57
CA ALA A 192 17.23 -0.07 3.97
C ALA A 192 17.37 -1.47 4.55
N ALA A 193 16.96 -2.51 3.82
CA ALA A 193 17.09 -3.90 4.26
C ALA A 193 18.55 -4.28 4.51
N GLN A 194 19.46 -3.91 3.61
CA GLN A 194 20.90 -4.17 3.74
C GLN A 194 21.53 -3.37 4.91
N ASN A 195 21.19 -2.10 5.03
CA ASN A 195 21.70 -1.23 6.10
C ASN A 195 21.21 -1.68 7.48
N VAL A 196 20.02 -2.27 7.55
CA VAL A 196 19.46 -2.75 8.81
C VAL A 196 19.98 -4.14 9.18
N LEU A 197 20.18 -5.04 8.21
CA LEU A 197 20.81 -6.35 8.44
C LEU A 197 22.22 -6.23 9.04
N THR A 198 22.92 -5.13 8.78
CA THR A 198 24.26 -4.88 9.34
C THR A 198 24.23 -4.28 10.74
N LYS A 199 23.07 -3.88 11.26
CA LYS A 199 22.97 -3.05 12.48
C LYS A 199 21.95 -3.52 13.53
N LEU A 200 20.95 -4.35 13.18
CA LEU A 200 19.89 -4.76 14.10
C LEU A 200 19.65 -6.27 14.08
N ASP A 201 19.73 -6.90 15.25
CA ASP A 201 19.55 -8.35 15.43
C ASP A 201 18.08 -8.81 15.29
N ASP A 202 17.12 -7.91 15.52
CA ASP A 202 15.67 -8.20 15.57
C ASP A 202 14.91 -7.89 14.26
N VAL A 203 15.63 -7.71 13.15
CA VAL A 203 15.02 -7.45 11.84
C VAL A 203 15.14 -8.65 10.93
N THR A 204 14.00 -9.08 10.39
CA THR A 204 13.94 -10.12 9.37
C THR A 204 13.74 -9.49 8.00
N VAL A 205 14.61 -9.84 7.05
CA VAL A 205 14.45 -9.46 5.65
C VAL A 205 13.90 -10.67 4.91
N ARG A 206 12.80 -10.47 4.17
CA ARG A 206 12.23 -11.51 3.30
C ARG A 206 12.37 -11.10 1.85
N HIS A 207 12.80 -12.08 1.07
CA HIS A 207 12.93 -12.00 -0.37
C HIS A 207 11.80 -12.83 -0.99
N HIS A 208 10.84 -12.18 -1.64
CA HIS A 208 9.76 -12.88 -2.32
C HIS A 208 10.18 -13.12 -3.78
N LEU A 209 10.81 -14.27 -4.04
CA LEU A 209 11.06 -14.74 -5.40
C LEU A 209 9.75 -15.29 -5.98
N PHE A 210 9.13 -14.55 -6.89
CA PHE A 210 8.08 -15.13 -7.74
C PHE A 210 8.74 -15.82 -8.94
N GLU A 211 8.41 -17.10 -9.16
CA GLU A 211 8.87 -17.92 -10.28
C GLU A 211 8.24 -17.46 -11.60
N THR A 212 8.62 -16.30 -12.14
CA THR A 212 8.31 -15.96 -13.53
C THR A 212 9.44 -15.19 -14.22
N GLY A 213 10.36 -15.94 -14.85
CA GLY A 213 11.14 -15.50 -16.00
C GLY A 213 12.33 -14.57 -15.75
N PHE A 214 13.22 -14.52 -16.74
CA PHE A 214 14.54 -13.86 -16.79
C PHE A 214 14.57 -12.32 -16.61
N ALA A 215 13.49 -11.70 -16.14
CA ALA A 215 13.52 -10.31 -15.71
C ALA A 215 13.65 -10.29 -14.18
N ARG A 216 14.65 -9.57 -13.64
CA ARG A 216 14.68 -9.12 -12.24
C ARG A 216 13.54 -8.11 -11.94
N ARG A 217 12.33 -8.36 -12.47
CA ARG A 217 11.13 -7.52 -12.37
C ARG A 217 10.36 -7.71 -11.08
N GLY A 218 10.66 -8.73 -10.29
CA GLY A 218 9.89 -9.11 -9.11
C GLY A 218 10.74 -9.20 -7.84
N ASP A 219 11.82 -8.42 -7.75
CA ASP A 219 12.65 -8.45 -6.55
C ASP A 219 11.96 -7.71 -5.40
N LEU A 220 11.11 -8.44 -4.69
CA LEU A 220 10.23 -7.94 -3.65
C LEU A 220 10.87 -8.17 -2.30
N PHE A 221 11.65 -7.17 -1.91
CA PHE A 221 12.13 -7.05 -0.54
C PHE A 221 11.00 -6.58 0.36
N SER A 222 10.84 -7.27 1.48
CA SER A 222 10.17 -6.71 2.65
C SER A 222 11.11 -6.75 3.85
N MET A 223 11.13 -5.66 4.60
CA MET A 223 11.76 -5.60 5.91
C MET A 223 10.69 -5.79 6.96
N ARG A 224 10.97 -6.59 7.99
CA ARG A 224 10.06 -6.78 9.12
C ARG A 224 10.80 -6.58 10.43
N CYS A 225 10.24 -5.73 11.27
CA CYS A 225 10.75 -5.45 12.61
C CYS A 225 9.67 -5.80 13.63
N ARG A 226 10.05 -6.52 14.69
CA ARG A 226 9.14 -6.75 15.82
C ARG A 226 9.02 -5.47 16.64
N LEU A 227 7.79 -5.12 16.96
CA LEU A 227 7.45 -4.00 17.83
C LEU A 227 6.95 -4.53 19.18
N PRO A 228 6.93 -3.69 20.24
CA PRO A 228 6.29 -4.04 21.50
C PRO A 228 4.82 -4.49 21.34
N HIS A 229 4.33 -5.24 22.32
CA HIS A 229 2.94 -5.72 22.38
C HIS A 229 2.52 -6.65 21.22
N ASP A 230 3.41 -7.55 20.79
CA ASP A 230 3.16 -8.54 19.73
C ASP A 230 2.75 -7.90 18.37
N ARG A 231 3.32 -6.73 18.07
CA ARG A 231 3.12 -6.01 16.80
C ARG A 231 4.31 -6.24 15.87
N GLU A 232 4.09 -6.12 14.56
CA GLU A 232 5.12 -6.29 13.53
C GLU A 232 5.00 -5.13 12.53
N LEU A 233 6.07 -4.36 12.36
CA LEU A 233 6.20 -3.40 11.26
C LEU A 233 6.77 -4.14 10.04
N SER A 234 6.07 -4.09 8.92
CA SER A 234 6.52 -4.51 7.61
C SER A 234 6.71 -3.30 6.71
N VAL A 235 7.86 -3.18 6.04
CA VAL A 235 8.12 -2.14 5.06
C VAL A 235 8.50 -2.76 3.74
N TYR A 236 7.79 -2.39 2.67
CA TYR A 236 7.96 -2.99 1.36
C TYR A 236 7.44 -2.08 0.23
N ALA A 237 7.84 -2.37 -1.00
CA ALA A 237 7.33 -1.67 -2.18
C ALA A 237 6.04 -2.34 -2.66
N LYS A 238 4.93 -1.59 -2.72
CA LYS A 238 3.67 -2.03 -3.32
C LYS A 238 3.67 -1.86 -4.83
N ASP A 239 4.32 -0.82 -5.32
CA ASP A 239 4.57 -0.56 -6.75
C ASP A 239 5.98 -0.01 -6.94
N HIS A 240 6.47 0.11 -8.18
CA HIS A 240 7.77 0.67 -8.52
C HIS A 240 8.02 2.04 -7.87
N ASN A 241 6.95 2.81 -7.68
CA ASN A 241 7.01 4.14 -7.08
C ASN A 241 6.22 4.30 -5.77
N ARG A 242 5.83 3.21 -5.10
CA ARG A 242 4.98 3.26 -3.90
C ARG A 242 5.52 2.37 -2.78
N LEU A 243 5.90 3.00 -1.68
CA LEU A 243 6.28 2.35 -0.43
C LEU A 243 5.04 2.13 0.43
N ARG A 244 4.97 0.97 1.08
CA ARG A 244 4.02 0.67 2.14
C ARG A 244 4.75 0.36 3.43
N PHE A 245 4.23 0.92 4.51
CA PHE A 245 4.61 0.68 5.89
C PHE A 245 3.38 0.11 6.58
N GLU A 246 3.46 -1.10 7.09
CA GLU A 246 2.31 -1.85 7.59
C GLU A 246 2.61 -2.32 9.01
N VAL A 247 1.82 -1.89 9.97
CA VAL A 247 1.86 -2.41 11.34
C VAL A 247 0.75 -3.45 11.47
N SER A 248 1.13 -4.67 11.79
CA SER A 248 0.20 -5.77 11.99
C SER A 248 0.27 -6.32 13.41
N ARG A 249 -0.83 -6.89 13.86
CA ARG A 249 -0.89 -7.67 15.09
C ARG A 249 -1.57 -9.01 14.80
N LYS A 250 -0.81 -10.08 14.97
CA LYS A 250 -1.23 -11.49 14.76
C LYS A 250 -1.91 -12.13 15.99
N LYS A 251 -2.08 -11.31 17.05
CA LYS A 251 -2.79 -11.51 18.34
C LYS A 251 -4.18 -12.13 18.24
N ALA A 252 -4.94 -12.18 19.33
CA ALA A 252 -6.28 -11.58 19.31
C ALA A 252 -6.19 -10.35 20.22
N GLY A 253 -6.90 -9.30 19.88
CA GLY A 253 -6.97 -8.13 20.76
C GLY A 253 -7.77 -8.42 22.02
N ARG A 254 -7.52 -7.64 23.07
CA ARG A 254 -8.29 -7.72 24.31
C ARG A 254 -9.53 -6.86 24.18
N TYR A 255 -10.63 -7.40 23.63
CA TYR A 255 -11.92 -6.71 23.50
C TYR A 255 -12.96 -7.15 24.53
N LEU A 256 -12.52 -7.81 25.61
CA LEU A 256 -13.38 -8.32 26.67
C LEU A 256 -13.53 -7.24 27.77
N ALA A 257 -14.70 -6.59 27.77
CA ALA A 257 -15.30 -5.67 28.78
C ALA A 257 -15.01 -4.14 28.70
N PRO A 258 -16.00 -3.28 29.05
CA PRO A 258 -17.39 -3.27 28.62
C PRO A 258 -17.56 -2.55 27.27
N VAL A 259 -18.59 -2.98 26.55
CA VAL A 259 -18.96 -2.59 25.18
C VAL A 259 -19.22 -1.08 25.07
N PRO A 260 -18.96 -0.43 23.91
CA PRO A 260 -19.52 0.90 23.61
C PRO A 260 -21.03 0.95 23.92
N PRO A 261 -21.60 2.12 24.25
CA PRO A 261 -22.96 2.25 24.79
C PRO A 261 -24.09 1.92 23.79
N GLY A 262 -23.77 1.42 22.61
CA GLY A 262 -24.70 1.17 21.51
C GLY A 262 -24.41 -0.14 20.77
N PRO A 263 -25.44 -0.94 20.48
CA PRO A 263 -25.32 -2.30 19.97
C PRO A 263 -24.89 -2.43 18.49
N SER A 264 -25.30 -1.49 17.64
CA SER A 264 -24.88 -1.40 16.23
C SER A 264 -23.43 -0.95 16.04
N GLY A 265 -22.80 -0.46 17.12
CA GLY A 265 -21.47 0.14 17.09
C GLY A 265 -20.32 -0.80 17.43
N ARG A 266 -20.55 -2.04 17.91
CA ARG A 266 -19.44 -2.87 18.43
C ARG A 266 -18.42 -3.26 17.35
N LEU A 267 -18.88 -3.78 16.21
CA LEU A 267 -17.95 -4.15 15.12
C LEU A 267 -17.20 -2.91 14.64
N LEU A 268 -17.91 -1.81 14.35
CA LEU A 268 -17.30 -0.55 13.96
C LEU A 268 -16.30 -0.03 15.02
N ALA A 269 -16.64 -0.15 16.31
CA ALA A 269 -15.76 0.25 17.41
C ALA A 269 -14.52 -0.64 17.52
N ILE A 270 -14.64 -1.95 17.30
CA ILE A 270 -13.48 -2.85 17.22
C ILE A 270 -12.58 -2.42 16.05
N MET A 271 -13.17 -2.20 14.86
CA MET A 271 -12.40 -1.79 13.68
C MET A 271 -11.71 -0.44 13.88
N THR A 272 -12.42 0.53 14.47
CA THR A 272 -11.91 1.87 14.74
C THR A 272 -10.84 1.84 15.84
N SER A 273 -11.08 1.12 16.94
CA SER A 273 -10.14 1.01 18.05
C SER A 273 -8.85 0.28 17.65
N GLU A 274 -8.94 -0.79 16.84
CA GLU A 274 -7.75 -1.47 16.33
C GLU A 274 -6.97 -0.56 15.38
N ARG A 275 -7.67 0.11 14.45
CA ARG A 275 -7.05 1.09 13.56
C ARG A 275 -6.30 2.16 14.36
N GLU A 276 -6.94 2.76 15.35
CA GLU A 276 -6.32 3.76 16.23
C GLU A 276 -5.12 3.20 17.00
N ALA A 277 -5.25 2.01 17.60
CA ALA A 277 -4.19 1.41 18.41
C ALA A 277 -2.95 1.03 17.58
N LEU A 278 -3.14 0.62 16.32
CA LEU A 278 -2.06 0.34 15.38
C LEU A 278 -1.50 1.63 14.78
N LEU A 279 -2.33 2.64 14.56
CA LEU A 279 -1.89 3.97 14.15
C LEU A 279 -0.97 4.62 15.17
N THR A 280 -1.27 4.51 16.47
CA THR A 280 -0.43 5.12 17.50
C THR A 280 0.75 4.23 17.89
N ALA A 281 0.96 3.10 17.22
CA ALA A 281 2.05 2.17 17.53
C ALA A 281 3.43 2.72 17.17
N LEU A 282 3.49 3.66 16.22
CA LEU A 282 4.72 4.21 15.67
C LEU A 282 4.57 5.71 15.41
N GLN A 283 5.68 6.42 15.46
CA GLN A 283 5.79 7.76 14.90
C GLN A 283 5.97 7.62 13.38
N TRP A 284 4.86 7.50 12.65
CA TRP A 284 4.87 7.27 11.19
C TRP A 284 5.70 8.28 10.43
N ARG A 285 5.71 9.53 10.88
CA ARG A 285 6.54 10.59 10.32
C ARG A 285 8.03 10.22 10.34
N VAL A 286 8.55 9.84 11.51
CA VAL A 286 9.96 9.47 11.68
C VAL A 286 10.30 8.26 10.82
N VAL A 287 9.43 7.23 10.83
CA VAL A 287 9.63 6.02 10.01
C VAL A 287 9.61 6.34 8.52
N GLY A 288 8.72 7.23 8.08
CA GLY A 288 8.65 7.70 6.70
C GLY A 288 9.89 8.51 6.29
N GLU A 289 10.37 9.39 7.17
CA GLU A 289 11.58 10.21 6.95
C GLU A 289 12.86 9.37 6.87
N LEU A 290 12.97 8.28 7.65
CA LEU A 290 14.11 7.35 7.58
C LEU A 290 14.31 6.75 6.18
N LEU A 291 13.24 6.65 5.39
CA LEU A 291 13.27 6.12 4.02
C LEU A 291 13.03 7.23 2.97
N SER A 292 13.35 8.48 3.32
CA SER A 292 13.23 9.62 2.43
C SER A 292 14.43 9.84 1.52
N GLU A 293 15.61 9.36 1.91
CA GLU A 293 16.82 9.51 1.13
C GLU A 293 16.84 8.56 -0.08
N HIS A 294 17.36 9.06 -1.20
CA HIS A 294 17.65 8.20 -2.33
C HIS A 294 18.76 7.21 -1.93
N PRO A 295 18.56 5.91 -2.17
CA PRO A 295 19.53 4.91 -1.75
C PRO A 295 20.85 5.14 -2.48
N VAL A 296 21.96 5.03 -1.76
CA VAL A 296 23.29 4.95 -2.39
C VAL A 296 23.27 3.77 -3.36
N PRO A 297 23.62 3.95 -4.64
CA PRO A 297 23.61 2.89 -5.64
C PRO A 297 24.45 1.70 -5.18
N LEU A 298 23.89 0.51 -5.27
CA LEU A 298 24.62 -0.71 -4.97
C LEU A 298 25.36 -1.18 -6.22
N VAL A 299 26.41 -1.99 -6.04
CA VAL A 299 27.13 -2.64 -7.16
C VAL A 299 26.17 -3.41 -8.07
N GLY A 300 25.12 -4.02 -7.50
CA GLY A 300 24.08 -4.71 -8.26
C GLY A 300 23.26 -3.79 -9.18
N ASP A 301 23.10 -2.52 -8.81
CA ASP A 301 22.39 -1.52 -9.62
C ASP A 301 23.26 -1.07 -10.79
N LEU A 302 24.58 -0.92 -10.56
CA LEU A 302 25.57 -0.65 -11.61
C LEU A 302 25.65 -1.80 -12.63
N LEU A 303 25.66 -3.05 -12.15
CA LEU A 303 25.60 -4.23 -13.01
C LEU A 303 24.31 -4.27 -13.83
N SER A 304 23.18 -3.87 -13.24
CA SER A 304 21.89 -3.83 -13.94
C SER A 304 21.86 -2.73 -15.00
N LEU A 305 22.45 -1.56 -14.73
CA LEU A 305 22.64 -0.50 -15.72
C LEU A 305 23.49 -0.98 -16.91
N VAL A 306 24.64 -1.60 -16.63
CA VAL A 306 25.52 -2.17 -17.66
C VAL A 306 24.78 -3.21 -18.49
N THR A 307 24.04 -4.11 -17.84
CA THR A 307 23.30 -5.18 -18.52
C THR A 307 22.17 -4.64 -19.39
N LEU A 308 21.38 -3.68 -18.88
CA LEU A 308 20.29 -3.04 -19.61
C LEU A 308 20.82 -2.29 -20.84
N THR A 309 21.92 -1.55 -20.66
CA THR A 309 22.56 -0.82 -21.76
C THR A 309 23.11 -1.77 -22.81
N ALA A 310 23.77 -2.87 -22.39
CA ALA A 310 24.30 -3.88 -23.30
C ALA A 310 23.18 -4.59 -24.09
N SER A 311 22.06 -4.90 -23.42
CA SER A 311 20.89 -5.50 -24.05
C SER A 311 20.20 -4.57 -25.04
N ALA A 312 20.05 -3.29 -24.71
CA ALA A 312 19.36 -2.33 -25.56
C ALA A 312 20.20 -1.84 -26.75
N CYS A 313 21.51 -2.04 -26.69
CA CYS A 313 22.42 -1.78 -27.80
C CYS A 313 22.56 -2.99 -28.75
N ASP A 314 21.72 -4.03 -28.61
CA ASP A 314 21.78 -5.28 -29.40
C ASP A 314 23.20 -5.90 -29.45
N LYS A 315 23.97 -5.76 -28.36
CA LYS A 315 25.39 -6.17 -28.26
C LYS A 315 26.35 -5.44 -29.21
N SER A 316 25.92 -4.33 -29.84
CA SER A 316 26.82 -3.39 -30.53
C SER A 316 27.79 -2.77 -29.52
N GLY A 317 29.03 -3.25 -29.52
CA GLY A 317 30.06 -2.81 -28.57
C GLY A 317 30.39 -1.32 -28.70
N SER A 318 30.20 -0.69 -29.86
CA SER A 318 30.41 0.76 -30.04
C SER A 318 29.27 1.57 -29.43
N SER A 319 28.00 1.19 -29.69
CA SER A 319 26.83 1.87 -29.13
C SER A 319 26.74 1.73 -27.61
N PHE A 320 27.07 0.54 -27.10
CA PHE A 320 27.17 0.30 -25.66
C PHE A 320 28.22 1.20 -25.00
N ARG A 321 29.44 1.22 -25.56
CA ARG A 321 30.53 2.06 -25.04
C ARG A 321 30.17 3.54 -25.10
N ALA A 322 29.65 4.03 -26.22
CA ALA A 322 29.23 5.42 -26.35
C ALA A 322 28.17 5.81 -25.31
N THR A 323 27.16 4.96 -25.08
CA THR A 323 26.10 5.24 -24.11
C THR A 323 26.61 5.23 -22.68
N ILE A 324 27.42 4.23 -22.30
CA ILE A 324 28.02 4.17 -20.96
C ILE A 324 28.98 5.35 -20.75
N SER A 325 29.82 5.66 -21.74
CA SER A 325 30.72 6.81 -21.65
C SER A 325 29.96 8.12 -21.49
N ALA A 326 28.87 8.36 -22.21
CA ALA A 326 28.04 9.54 -22.04
C ALA A 326 27.40 9.61 -20.64
N LEU A 327 26.89 8.48 -20.13
CA LEU A 327 26.35 8.42 -18.76
C LEU A 327 27.42 8.73 -17.72
N LEU A 328 28.63 8.18 -17.87
CA LEU A 328 29.72 8.35 -16.91
C LEU A 328 30.37 9.74 -16.97
N ALA A 329 30.62 10.25 -18.17
CA ALA A 329 31.36 11.49 -18.38
C ALA A 329 30.45 12.72 -18.37
N ASP A 330 29.29 12.64 -19.03
CA ASP A 330 28.38 13.78 -19.19
C ASP A 330 27.25 13.79 -18.15
N GLY A 331 27.20 12.77 -17.29
CA GLY A 331 26.19 12.60 -16.26
C GLY A 331 24.78 12.41 -16.83
N GLY A 332 24.62 12.04 -18.11
CA GLY A 332 23.31 11.93 -18.75
C GLY A 332 23.37 11.63 -20.25
N ILE A 333 22.20 11.41 -20.84
CA ILE A 333 22.01 11.11 -22.27
C ILE A 333 20.77 11.84 -22.83
N SER A 334 20.75 12.08 -24.13
CA SER A 334 19.61 12.65 -24.86
C SER A 334 18.88 11.61 -25.73
N GLU A 335 17.66 11.95 -26.17
CA GLU A 335 16.87 11.12 -27.11
C GLU A 335 17.59 10.86 -28.45
N THR A 336 18.58 11.68 -28.80
CA THR A 336 19.38 11.53 -30.03
C THR A 336 20.62 10.67 -29.83
N GLU A 337 21.12 10.55 -28.61
CA GLU A 337 22.36 9.80 -28.29
C GLU A 337 22.07 8.34 -27.95
N SER A 338 20.83 8.00 -27.62
CA SER A 338 20.46 6.65 -27.19
C SER A 338 19.08 6.23 -27.67
N ASN A 339 18.85 4.91 -27.63
CA ASN A 339 17.57 4.33 -28.00
C ASN A 339 16.48 4.72 -26.98
N ALA A 340 15.32 5.18 -27.47
CA ALA A 340 14.16 5.53 -26.65
C ALA A 340 13.72 4.40 -25.70
N ALA A 341 13.82 3.13 -26.11
CA ALA A 341 13.49 1.98 -25.25
C ALA A 341 14.44 1.88 -24.05
N LEU A 342 15.73 2.15 -24.25
CA LEU A 342 16.71 2.19 -23.15
C LEU A 342 16.41 3.35 -22.20
N ILE A 343 16.17 4.55 -22.74
CA ILE A 343 15.83 5.73 -21.93
C ILE A 343 14.58 5.44 -21.08
N VAL A 344 13.53 4.88 -21.66
CA VAL A 344 12.31 4.50 -20.92
C VAL A 344 12.62 3.47 -19.84
N ALA A 345 13.45 2.46 -20.13
CA ALA A 345 13.84 1.46 -19.13
C ALA A 345 14.62 2.07 -17.96
N LEU A 346 15.58 2.96 -18.25
CA LEU A 346 16.42 3.62 -17.25
C LEU A 346 15.67 4.67 -16.41
N VAL A 347 14.72 5.37 -17.01
CA VAL A 347 13.80 6.27 -16.30
C VAL A 347 12.87 5.46 -15.39
N ARG A 348 12.29 4.36 -15.89
CA ARG A 348 11.44 3.48 -15.08
C ARG A 348 12.18 2.81 -13.93
N SER A 349 13.46 2.49 -14.10
CA SER A 349 14.29 1.96 -13.01
C SER A 349 14.80 3.04 -12.05
N GLY A 350 14.48 4.32 -12.31
CA GLY A 350 14.89 5.45 -11.47
C GLY A 350 16.38 5.80 -11.57
N VAL A 351 17.10 5.31 -12.58
CA VAL A 351 18.52 5.65 -12.82
C VAL A 351 18.63 7.03 -13.46
N LEU A 352 17.73 7.32 -14.41
CA LEU A 352 17.65 8.60 -15.09
C LEU A 352 16.46 9.43 -14.61
N GLU A 353 16.61 10.74 -14.66
CA GLU A 353 15.53 11.71 -14.53
C GLU A 353 15.53 12.69 -15.71
N ARG A 354 14.33 13.11 -16.12
CA ARG A 354 14.21 14.11 -17.18
C ARG A 354 14.62 15.46 -16.64
N THR A 355 15.67 16.03 -17.21
CA THR A 355 16.14 17.37 -16.84
C THR A 355 15.42 18.39 -17.71
N THR A 356 14.71 19.32 -17.08
CA THR A 356 14.10 20.47 -17.79
C THR A 356 14.98 21.67 -17.53
N LEU A 357 15.96 21.90 -18.39
CA LEU A 357 16.96 22.94 -18.16
C LEU A 357 16.39 24.35 -18.37
N ARG A 358 15.35 24.53 -19.20
CA ARG A 358 14.62 25.81 -19.36
C ARG A 358 13.14 25.64 -19.72
N ARG A 359 12.32 26.63 -19.33
CA ARG A 359 10.86 26.73 -19.58
C ARG A 359 10.47 26.86 -21.07
N ARG A 360 11.43 26.80 -22.00
CA ARG A 360 11.29 26.94 -23.46
C ARG A 360 12.10 25.86 -24.21
N ASP A 361 11.95 24.58 -23.86
CA ASP A 361 12.53 23.46 -24.62
C ASP A 361 11.63 23.04 -25.81
N HIS A 362 11.07 24.01 -26.54
CA HIS A 362 10.35 23.72 -27.78
C HIS A 362 11.37 23.53 -28.92
N GLY A 363 11.68 22.27 -29.23
CA GLY A 363 12.47 21.88 -30.42
C GLY A 363 13.85 21.29 -30.14
N MET A 364 14.30 21.24 -28.89
CA MET A 364 15.56 20.56 -28.52
C MET A 364 15.29 19.09 -28.13
N PRO A 365 16.21 18.16 -28.45
CA PRO A 365 16.09 16.77 -28.01
C PRO A 365 16.07 16.71 -26.48
N LYS A 366 15.15 15.92 -25.92
CA LYS A 366 15.01 15.83 -24.46
C LYS A 366 16.27 15.21 -23.87
N ARG A 367 16.76 15.80 -22.78
CA ARG A 367 17.91 15.31 -22.03
C ARG A 367 17.48 14.66 -20.72
N PHE A 368 18.16 13.58 -20.38
CA PHE A 368 17.94 12.77 -19.19
C PHE A 368 19.26 12.68 -18.44
N ALA A 369 19.29 13.21 -17.22
CA ALA A 369 20.45 13.13 -16.36
C ALA A 369 20.41 11.87 -15.49
N LEU A 370 21.56 11.34 -15.13
CA LEU A 370 21.70 10.45 -13.99
C LEU A 370 21.15 11.16 -12.75
N ARG A 371 20.36 10.46 -11.95
CA ARG A 371 20.01 10.98 -10.63
C ARG A 371 21.27 11.16 -9.80
N GLY A 372 21.29 12.20 -8.96
CA GLY A 372 22.46 12.58 -8.16
C GLY A 372 23.14 11.42 -7.41
N ALA A 373 22.37 10.48 -6.86
CA ALA A 373 22.92 9.31 -6.18
C ALA A 373 23.78 8.41 -7.10
N TYR A 374 23.34 8.17 -8.35
CA TYR A 374 24.10 7.42 -9.35
C TYR A 374 25.33 8.18 -9.83
N PHE A 375 25.20 9.49 -10.01
CA PHE A 375 26.31 10.35 -10.36
C PHE A 375 27.43 10.30 -9.29
N SER A 376 27.09 10.48 -8.01
CA SER A 376 28.06 10.42 -6.92
C SER A 376 28.70 9.04 -6.74
N ALA A 377 27.98 7.94 -6.99
CA ALA A 377 28.58 6.61 -6.97
C ALA A 377 29.58 6.41 -8.11
N PHE A 378 29.32 6.98 -9.29
CA PHE A 378 30.26 6.94 -10.40
C PHE A 378 31.49 7.81 -10.13
N GLU A 379 31.32 9.00 -9.58
CA GLU A 379 32.45 9.84 -9.12
C GLU A 379 33.32 9.07 -8.13
N ALA A 380 32.73 8.43 -7.11
CA ALA A 380 33.48 7.65 -6.13
C ALA A 380 34.25 6.46 -6.75
N ILE A 381 33.69 5.81 -7.77
CA ILE A 381 34.38 4.72 -8.49
C ILE A 381 35.52 5.28 -9.36
N LEU A 382 35.29 6.38 -10.05
CA LEU A 382 36.32 7.03 -10.87
C LEU A 382 37.47 7.57 -10.00
N ASP A 383 37.17 8.13 -8.84
CA ASP A 383 38.15 8.55 -7.85
C ASP A 383 38.94 7.35 -7.32
N ALA A 384 38.28 6.27 -6.92
CA ALA A 384 38.96 5.06 -6.45
C ALA A 384 39.87 4.43 -7.52
N LEU A 385 39.42 4.38 -8.78
CA LEU A 385 40.19 3.84 -9.90
C LEU A 385 41.32 4.76 -10.36
N SER A 386 41.18 6.09 -10.19
CA SER A 386 42.25 7.04 -10.50
C SER A 386 43.34 7.07 -9.43
N THR A 387 43.02 6.68 -8.18
CA THR A 387 44.02 6.54 -7.10
C THR A 387 44.85 5.25 -7.18
N SER A 388 44.48 4.27 -8.02
CA SER A 388 45.20 2.98 -8.12
C SER A 388 46.38 2.95 -9.10
N ASP A 389 46.70 4.05 -9.79
CA ASP A 389 47.86 4.17 -10.69
C ASP A 389 49.11 4.73 -9.98
N GLY A 390 49.17 4.66 -8.64
CA GLY A 390 50.15 5.37 -7.82
C GLY A 390 50.81 4.59 -6.68
N ASP A 391 50.91 3.26 -6.75
CA ASP A 391 51.79 2.44 -5.90
C ASP A 391 52.51 1.34 -6.69
#